data_AF-A0A497QGT5-F1
#
_entry.id   AF-A0A497QGT5-F1
#
_cell.length_a   1.000
_cell.length_b   1.000
_cell.length_c   1.000
_cell.angle_alpha   90.00
_cell.angle_beta   90.00
_cell.angle_gamma   90.00
#
_symmetry.space_group_name_H-M   'P 1'
#
loop_
_entity.id
_entity.type
_entity.pdbx_description
1 polymer ?
#
loop_
_entity_poly.entity_id
_entity_poly.type
_entity_poly.pdbx_seq_one_letter_code
_entity_poly.pdbx_strand_id
1 'polypeptide(L)'
;MKLIFKGIVQGVGFRPTIFRIAQEMGLKGYVLNKGSEVEVVIDKSKDEFIKKLKENLPSIAKITEITEESDNRSFKDFKILHSKQGTHQSLIPVDVGICEECQKELFDTKNKRYHFPFTNCTICGARFSIIEDVPYDRERTSMKDFKLCSSCEKEYKDPLNRRYHAQTISCPECGPFYSLYDKNKKNLGSKVSIKLFAEQIDKGKICVIKSWGGMHLCCKTSEIDRFREWYKRPQKAFAIMVKDIKTAEKYGNISDKERDILLSKNRPIVLVEKRRLEEASPGLDTIGLFLPYTGLHHLLFSYLKADALVMTSANIPGEAMIVDDEEAFSIKADYYLLHNRDIPNRVDDSVVRIWKNNIFFIRKSRGYVPDPIPVSYNHRILSVGAGENITGAVSSDKNIFPTQYIGNSKYYSTLGFLEDSLKHMMKLTMDKKDIGAVVMDLHPEYDTRKVAKKLSEEFSAPIYEIQHHFAHAVSLLIDNNLDEGIVLTLDGLGYGGDGTFWGGEVLYSTLTDYKRVGHLEYIPLLGGDQATHDPRRLVFAIFNRLNQTRIFSEKEADILSKLMSKSPLSSSFGRVLDALSCYLNICCKRTYDGEPAMKLEKYLAVGKPKYSFESTVKNGVISTVDLFRQLDEQ
;
A
#
# COMPACT_ATOMS: atom_id res chain seq x y z
N MET A 1 1.40 36.24 -22.05
CA MET A 1 1.18 34.82 -22.42
C MET A 1 0.59 34.07 -21.24
N LYS A 2 -0.30 33.11 -21.49
CA LYS A 2 -0.95 32.27 -20.48
C LYS A 2 -0.50 30.81 -20.65
N LEU A 3 -0.16 30.19 -19.53
CA LEU A 3 0.24 28.80 -19.40
C LEU A 3 -0.75 28.10 -18.46
N ILE A 4 -1.22 26.92 -18.84
CA ILE A 4 -2.09 26.09 -18.03
C ILE A 4 -1.33 24.81 -17.70
N PHE A 5 -1.07 24.58 -16.43
CA PHE A 5 -0.37 23.39 -15.94
C PHE A 5 -1.38 22.37 -15.40
N LYS A 6 -1.26 21.13 -15.86
CA LYS A 6 -2.01 19.98 -15.33
C LYS A 6 -1.09 18.96 -14.64
N GLY A 7 -1.64 18.20 -13.72
CA GLY A 7 -0.94 17.15 -12.97
C GLY A 7 -1.09 17.30 -11.46
N ILE A 8 -0.10 16.83 -10.69
CA ILE A 8 -0.01 17.06 -9.24
C ILE A 8 0.58 18.45 -9.04
N VAL A 9 -0.25 19.48 -9.16
CA VAL A 9 0.16 20.90 -9.08
C VAL A 9 -0.55 21.66 -7.95
N GLN A 10 -1.46 21.00 -7.21
CA GLN A 10 -2.20 21.59 -6.09
C GLN A 10 -1.81 20.98 -4.74
N GLY A 11 -1.82 21.80 -3.69
CA GLY A 11 -1.44 21.33 -2.34
C GLY A 11 0.03 20.91 -2.18
N VAL A 12 0.87 21.21 -3.18
CA VAL A 12 2.27 20.76 -3.30
C VAL A 12 3.32 21.87 -3.31
N GLY A 13 2.93 23.11 -3.01
CA GLY A 13 3.85 24.25 -3.04
C GLY A 13 4.17 24.78 -4.45
N PHE A 14 3.36 24.43 -5.45
CA PHE A 14 3.56 24.86 -6.84
C PHE A 14 3.40 26.38 -7.04
N ARG A 15 2.30 26.98 -6.54
CA ARG A 15 2.06 28.44 -6.63
C ARG A 15 3.18 29.29 -5.97
N PRO A 16 3.67 28.96 -4.74
CA PRO A 16 4.86 29.60 -4.17
C PRO A 16 6.08 29.54 -5.06
N THR A 17 6.32 28.37 -5.66
CA THR A 17 7.49 28.16 -6.51
C THR A 17 7.41 29.06 -7.74
N ILE A 18 6.24 29.11 -8.39
CA ILE A 18 5.99 30.03 -9.51
C ILE A 18 6.20 31.48 -9.10
N PHE A 19 5.63 31.89 -7.96
CA PHE A 19 5.76 33.26 -7.46
C PHE A 19 7.22 33.64 -7.20
N ARG A 20 7.99 32.76 -6.54
CA ARG A 20 9.42 32.99 -6.27
C ARG A 20 10.23 33.09 -7.56
N ILE A 21 10.01 32.17 -8.51
CA ILE A 21 10.69 32.20 -9.82
C ILE A 21 10.34 33.49 -10.57
N ALA A 22 9.07 33.88 -10.58
CA ALA A 22 8.62 35.10 -11.23
C ALA A 22 9.28 36.35 -10.63
N GLN A 23 9.42 36.41 -9.30
CA GLN A 23 10.13 37.50 -8.61
C GLN A 23 11.62 37.52 -8.96
N GLU A 24 12.30 36.36 -8.90
CA GLU A 24 13.72 36.24 -9.25
C GLU A 24 14.03 36.64 -10.70
N MET A 25 13.08 36.40 -11.61
CA MET A 25 13.20 36.74 -13.03
C MET A 25 12.65 38.15 -13.37
N GLY A 26 12.06 38.87 -12.41
CA GLY A 26 11.43 40.16 -12.64
C GLY A 26 10.23 40.11 -13.60
N LEU A 27 9.52 38.99 -13.64
CA LEU A 27 8.31 38.80 -14.44
C LEU A 27 7.12 39.51 -13.82
N LYS A 28 6.14 39.88 -14.65
CA LYS A 28 4.85 40.47 -14.24
C LYS A 28 3.71 39.60 -14.73
N GLY A 29 2.65 39.52 -13.94
CA GLY A 29 1.53 38.63 -14.24
C GLY A 29 0.87 38.04 -13.00
N TYR A 30 0.43 36.79 -13.09
CA TYR A 30 -0.16 36.12 -11.95
C TYR A 30 -0.08 34.60 -12.01
N VAL A 31 -0.35 33.97 -10.86
CA VAL A 31 -0.67 32.55 -10.75
C VAL A 31 -1.97 32.35 -9.97
N LEU A 32 -2.84 31.44 -10.41
CA LEU A 32 -4.03 31.03 -9.66
C LEU A 32 -4.34 29.54 -9.87
N ASN A 33 -5.05 28.96 -8.91
CA ASN A 33 -5.66 27.64 -9.08
C ASN A 33 -7.02 27.82 -9.78
N LYS A 34 -7.28 27.04 -10.83
CA LYS A 34 -8.55 27.01 -11.55
C LYS A 34 -9.07 25.58 -11.58
N GLY A 35 -9.98 25.24 -10.67
CA GLY A 35 -10.40 23.85 -10.47
C GLY A 35 -9.21 22.99 -10.05
N SER A 36 -8.81 22.06 -10.90
CA SER A 36 -7.67 21.14 -10.75
C SER A 36 -6.35 21.60 -11.38
N GLU A 37 -6.41 22.65 -12.19
CA GLU A 37 -5.29 23.17 -12.99
C GLU A 37 -4.65 24.39 -12.30
N VAL A 38 -3.43 24.74 -12.72
CA VAL A 38 -2.78 26.00 -12.33
C VAL A 38 -2.61 26.87 -13.58
N GLU A 39 -3.25 28.04 -13.56
CA GLU A 39 -3.13 29.04 -14.61
C GLU A 39 -2.04 30.05 -14.22
N VAL A 40 -1.10 30.28 -15.12
CA VAL A 40 0.00 31.24 -14.95
C VAL A 40 0.01 32.19 -16.13
N VAL A 41 0.00 33.48 -15.86
CA VAL A 41 0.18 34.51 -16.89
C VAL A 41 1.49 35.23 -16.63
N ILE A 42 2.32 35.35 -17.67
CA ILE A 42 3.62 36.04 -17.63
C ILE A 42 3.78 36.97 -18.83
N ASP A 43 4.52 38.05 -18.64
CA ASP A 43 4.77 39.12 -19.61
C ASP A 43 6.02 38.90 -20.48
N LYS A 44 6.95 38.01 -20.10
CA LYS A 44 8.22 37.76 -20.81
C LYS A 44 8.60 36.27 -20.88
N SER A 45 9.57 35.96 -21.76
CA SER A 45 10.28 34.68 -22.00
C SER A 45 9.72 33.42 -21.34
N LYS A 46 8.89 32.67 -22.10
CA LYS A 46 8.27 31.42 -21.63
C LYS A 46 9.27 30.29 -21.39
N ASP A 47 10.25 30.16 -22.28
CA ASP A 47 11.10 28.97 -22.33
C ASP A 47 12.05 28.95 -21.12
N GLU A 48 12.57 30.11 -20.75
CA GLU A 48 13.39 30.29 -19.56
C GLU A 48 12.59 30.06 -18.27
N PHE A 49 11.36 30.57 -18.22
CA PHE A 49 10.47 30.34 -17.07
C PHE A 49 10.15 28.85 -16.89
N ILE A 50 9.77 28.15 -17.97
CA ILE A 50 9.47 26.72 -17.93
C ILE A 50 10.72 25.91 -17.56
N LYS A 51 11.90 26.26 -18.10
CA LYS A 51 13.16 25.62 -17.73
C LYS A 51 13.44 25.75 -16.24
N LYS A 52 13.39 26.99 -15.71
CA LYS A 52 13.65 27.27 -14.30
C LYS A 52 12.61 26.64 -13.37
N LEU A 53 11.34 26.57 -13.81
CA LEU A 53 10.27 25.87 -13.10
C LEU A 53 10.52 24.36 -13.03
N LYS A 54 10.98 23.73 -14.11
CA LYS A 54 11.33 22.30 -14.11
C LYS A 54 12.52 22.01 -13.19
N GLU A 55 13.52 22.87 -13.16
CA GLU A 55 14.71 22.75 -12.28
C GLU A 55 14.37 22.92 -10.79
N ASN A 56 13.34 23.71 -10.47
CA ASN A 56 12.95 24.04 -9.09
C ASN A 56 11.62 23.42 -8.68
N LEU A 57 11.14 22.42 -9.43
CA LEU A 57 9.84 21.81 -9.20
C LEU A 57 9.79 21.18 -7.79
N PRO A 58 8.74 21.44 -6.97
CA PRO A 58 8.61 20.78 -5.68
C PRO A 58 8.68 19.26 -5.82
N SER A 59 9.32 18.57 -4.88
CA SER A 59 9.58 17.12 -4.96
C SER A 59 8.32 16.25 -5.05
N ILE A 60 7.17 16.78 -4.63
CA ILE A 60 5.86 16.10 -4.71
C ILE A 60 4.98 16.63 -5.84
N ALA A 61 5.43 17.64 -6.59
CA ALA A 61 4.72 18.12 -7.77
C ALA A 61 5.09 17.31 -9.01
N LYS A 62 4.13 17.11 -9.90
CA LYS A 62 4.30 16.42 -11.18
C LYS A 62 3.49 17.16 -12.23
N ILE A 63 4.17 17.65 -13.27
CA ILE A 63 3.51 18.28 -14.42
C ILE A 63 3.28 17.19 -15.46
N THR A 64 2.02 16.97 -15.84
CA THR A 64 1.64 16.01 -16.90
C THR A 64 1.42 16.70 -18.25
N GLU A 65 0.91 17.92 -18.23
CA GLU A 65 0.60 18.70 -19.44
C GLU A 65 0.85 20.19 -19.19
N ILE A 66 1.30 20.89 -20.24
CA ILE A 66 1.39 22.36 -20.27
C ILE A 66 0.68 22.81 -21.54
N THR A 67 -0.43 23.53 -21.39
CA THR A 67 -1.16 24.15 -22.51
C THR A 67 -0.81 25.63 -22.58
N GLU A 68 -0.61 26.15 -23.79
CA GLU A 68 -0.25 27.55 -24.03
C GLU A 68 -1.39 28.30 -24.69
N GLU A 69 -1.65 29.52 -24.22
CA GLU A 69 -2.66 30.41 -24.79
C GLU A 69 -2.11 31.84 -24.92
N SER A 70 -2.52 32.54 -25.98
CA SER A 70 -2.22 33.96 -26.15
C SER A 70 -2.91 34.79 -25.05
N ASP A 71 -2.15 35.68 -24.44
CA ASP A 71 -2.68 36.60 -23.44
C ASP A 71 -1.97 37.95 -23.54
N ASN A 72 -2.75 38.98 -23.84
CA ASN A 72 -2.28 40.32 -24.15
C ASN A 72 -2.48 41.29 -22.97
N ARG A 73 -2.85 40.79 -21.78
CA ARG A 73 -3.02 41.62 -20.59
C ARG A 73 -1.65 42.10 -20.09
N SER A 74 -1.60 43.35 -19.66
CA SER A 74 -0.42 43.96 -19.04
C SER A 74 -0.59 44.02 -17.52
N PHE A 75 0.49 43.76 -16.80
CA PHE A 75 0.51 43.72 -15.34
C PHE A 75 1.63 44.63 -14.82
N LYS A 76 1.44 45.19 -13.62
CA LYS A 76 2.46 46.03 -12.96
C LYS A 76 3.45 45.20 -12.16
N ASP A 77 2.97 44.12 -11.57
CA ASP A 77 3.65 43.21 -10.66
C ASP A 77 3.20 41.76 -10.91
N PHE A 78 3.82 40.80 -10.22
CA PHE A 78 3.38 39.40 -10.23
C PHE A 78 2.63 39.07 -8.94
N LYS A 79 1.40 38.52 -9.05
CA LYS A 79 0.54 38.22 -7.89
C LYS A 79 0.06 36.77 -7.85
N ILE A 80 -0.14 36.26 -6.64
CA ILE A 80 -0.93 35.04 -6.43
C ILE A 80 -2.38 35.47 -6.26
N LEU A 81 -3.26 35.09 -7.18
CA LEU A 81 -4.68 35.44 -7.11
C LEU A 81 -5.48 34.34 -6.40
N HIS A 82 -6.68 34.71 -5.92
CA HIS A 82 -7.62 33.76 -5.33
C HIS A 82 -8.02 32.66 -6.33
N SER A 83 -8.18 31.45 -5.81
CA SER A 83 -8.62 30.30 -6.59
C SER A 83 -9.99 30.56 -7.22
N LYS A 84 -10.18 30.10 -8.46
CA LYS A 84 -11.47 30.09 -9.15
C LYS A 84 -12.01 28.67 -9.25
N GLN A 85 -13.34 28.52 -9.25
CA GLN A 85 -13.98 27.24 -9.57
C GLN A 85 -13.60 26.83 -11.01
N GLY A 86 -13.40 25.53 -11.21
CA GLY A 86 -13.02 24.89 -12.47
C GLY A 86 -13.31 23.38 -12.37
N THR A 87 -12.80 22.58 -13.31
CA THR A 87 -13.02 21.12 -13.34
C THR A 87 -12.44 20.44 -12.09
N HIS A 88 -13.13 19.41 -11.57
CA HIS A 88 -12.77 18.71 -10.32
C HIS A 88 -11.66 17.65 -10.50
N GLN A 89 -11.03 17.59 -11.67
CA GLN A 89 -10.04 16.57 -12.07
C GLN A 89 -8.62 16.78 -11.51
N SER A 90 -8.46 16.95 -10.19
CA SER A 90 -7.12 17.18 -9.61
C SER A 90 -6.48 15.88 -9.17
N LEU A 91 -5.22 15.66 -9.59
CA LEU A 91 -4.42 14.57 -9.02
C LEU A 91 -4.17 14.86 -7.55
N ILE A 92 -4.72 14.00 -6.68
CA ILE A 92 -4.62 14.15 -5.23
C ILE A 92 -3.22 13.72 -4.78
N PRO A 93 -2.52 14.55 -4.00
CA PRO A 93 -1.21 14.20 -3.52
C PRO A 93 -1.27 13.05 -2.51
N VAL A 94 -0.29 12.16 -2.61
CA VAL A 94 -0.10 11.02 -1.69
C VAL A 94 0.46 11.50 -0.34
N ASP A 95 0.27 10.70 0.71
CA ASP A 95 0.93 10.92 2.00
C ASP A 95 2.45 10.75 1.89
N VAL A 96 3.23 11.71 2.38
CA VAL A 96 4.70 11.65 2.32
C VAL A 96 5.34 11.94 3.67
N GLY A 97 6.47 11.31 3.95
CA GLY A 97 7.23 11.49 5.18
C GLY A 97 7.71 12.94 5.35
N ILE A 98 7.99 13.34 6.60
CA ILE A 98 8.44 14.71 6.88
C ILE A 98 9.79 15.01 6.22
N CYS A 99 9.89 16.17 5.58
CA CYS A 99 11.14 16.61 4.94
C CYS A 99 12.22 16.93 5.97
N GLU A 100 13.48 16.89 5.55
CA GLU A 100 14.65 17.11 6.40
C GLU A 100 14.58 18.42 7.18
N GLU A 101 14.12 19.49 6.56
CA GLU A 101 14.01 20.77 7.24
C GLU A 101 12.96 20.76 8.35
N CYS A 102 11.81 20.11 8.16
CA CYS A 102 10.84 19.95 9.23
C CYS A 102 11.37 19.02 10.34
N GLN A 103 12.25 18.07 10.01
CA GLN A 103 12.97 17.28 11.01
C GLN A 103 13.96 18.15 11.80
N LYS A 104 14.67 19.09 11.17
CA LYS A 104 15.56 20.04 11.88
C LYS A 104 14.76 20.92 12.84
N GLU A 105 13.65 21.49 12.38
CA GLU A 105 12.77 22.33 13.21
C GLU A 105 12.19 21.58 14.41
N LEU A 106 11.97 20.26 14.28
CA LEU A 106 11.46 19.40 15.35
C LEU A 106 12.40 19.35 16.56
N PHE A 107 13.71 19.48 16.34
CA PHE A 107 14.75 19.40 17.36
C PHE A 107 15.47 20.73 17.63
N ASP A 108 15.06 21.82 16.98
CA ASP A 108 15.59 23.15 17.24
C ASP A 108 14.84 23.82 18.41
N THR A 109 15.53 24.00 19.53
CA THR A 109 14.99 24.63 20.76
C THR A 109 14.51 26.07 20.56
N LYS A 110 14.98 26.75 19.52
CA LYS A 110 14.56 28.12 19.19
C LYS A 110 13.33 28.13 18.29
N ASN A 111 12.96 26.99 17.69
CA ASN A 111 11.81 26.90 16.83
C ASN A 111 10.53 26.72 17.65
N LYS A 112 9.46 27.43 17.28
CA LYS A 112 8.14 27.28 17.94
C LYS A 112 7.54 25.87 17.83
N ARG A 113 8.01 25.07 16.88
CA ARG A 113 7.60 23.68 16.65
C ARG A 113 8.58 22.67 17.26
N TYR A 114 9.44 23.11 18.17
CA TYR A 114 10.29 22.23 18.97
C TYR A 114 9.44 21.14 19.63
N HIS A 115 9.79 19.88 19.38
CA HIS A 115 9.08 18.70 19.84
C HIS A 115 7.59 18.63 19.47
N PHE A 116 7.16 19.31 18.40
CA PHE A 116 5.79 19.24 17.90
C PHE A 116 5.59 18.10 16.88
N PRO A 117 4.88 17.00 17.23
CA PRO A 117 4.85 15.77 16.44
C PRO A 117 4.11 15.88 15.09
N PHE A 118 3.29 16.92 14.92
CA PHE A 118 2.52 17.16 13.69
C PHE A 118 3.16 18.21 12.78
N THR A 119 4.44 18.56 13.01
CA THR A 119 5.17 19.48 12.14
C THR A 119 5.18 19.01 10.68
N ASN A 120 4.84 19.91 9.78
CA ASN A 120 4.82 19.68 8.33
C ASN A 120 4.98 21.01 7.58
N CYS A 121 5.10 20.92 6.26
CA CYS A 121 5.08 22.04 5.34
C CYS A 121 4.36 21.67 4.03
N THR A 122 4.38 22.57 3.05
CA THR A 122 3.69 22.39 1.76
C THR A 122 4.13 21.14 0.99
N ILE A 123 5.38 20.67 1.17
CA ILE A 123 5.95 19.54 0.43
C ILE A 123 6.00 18.22 1.19
N CYS A 124 5.51 18.16 2.44
CA CYS A 124 5.58 16.95 3.25
C CYS A 124 4.37 16.76 4.17
N GLY A 125 4.24 15.58 4.79
CA GLY A 125 3.20 15.25 5.74
C GLY A 125 1.98 14.56 5.13
N ALA A 126 0.97 14.33 5.97
CA ALA A 126 -0.30 13.72 5.58
C ALA A 126 -1.05 14.57 4.52
N ARG A 127 -1.70 13.89 3.59
CA ARG A 127 -2.48 14.41 2.46
C ARG A 127 -3.72 13.53 2.26
N PHE A 128 -3.60 12.41 1.54
CA PHE A 128 -4.71 11.50 1.29
C PHE A 128 -5.33 10.99 2.60
N SER A 129 -4.53 10.69 3.62
CA SER A 129 -5.06 10.17 4.89
C SER A 129 -5.96 11.14 5.67
N ILE A 130 -5.97 12.43 5.30
CA ILE A 130 -6.70 13.51 6.01
C ILE A 130 -7.71 14.25 5.13
N ILE A 131 -7.75 13.99 3.83
CA ILE A 131 -8.65 14.68 2.91
C ILE A 131 -10.07 14.11 3.08
N GLU A 132 -11.06 14.97 3.24
CA GLU A 132 -12.47 14.57 3.28
C GLU A 132 -13.19 14.90 1.96
N ASP A 133 -12.70 15.92 1.26
CA ASP A 133 -13.24 16.37 -0.01
C ASP A 133 -12.24 17.23 -0.81
N VAL A 134 -12.55 17.44 -2.08
CA VAL A 134 -11.85 18.36 -2.99
C VAL A 134 -12.72 19.59 -3.31
N PRO A 135 -12.13 20.75 -3.70
CA PRO A 135 -10.70 21.06 -3.79
C PRO A 135 -9.96 21.00 -2.46
N TYR A 136 -8.65 20.71 -2.49
CA TYR A 136 -7.84 20.54 -1.28
C TYR A 136 -7.68 21.85 -0.50
N ASP A 137 -8.50 21.99 0.53
CA ASP A 137 -8.51 23.13 1.45
C ASP A 137 -8.67 22.66 2.90
N ARG A 138 -8.17 23.44 3.86
CA ARG A 138 -8.15 23.07 5.29
C ARG A 138 -9.55 22.70 5.80
N GLU A 139 -10.58 23.42 5.36
CA GLU A 139 -11.99 23.20 5.75
C GLU A 139 -12.53 21.82 5.31
N ARG A 140 -11.90 21.18 4.31
CA ARG A 140 -12.27 19.88 3.74
C ARG A 140 -11.28 18.78 4.12
N THR A 141 -10.65 18.94 5.28
CA THR A 141 -9.71 17.98 5.85
C THR A 141 -10.00 17.78 7.32
N SER A 142 -9.40 16.75 7.94
CA SER A 142 -9.43 16.59 9.40
C SER A 142 -8.69 17.69 10.18
N MET A 143 -8.18 18.73 9.51
CA MET A 143 -7.64 19.94 10.14
C MET A 143 -8.69 21.06 10.34
N LYS A 144 -9.93 20.87 9.87
CA LYS A 144 -11.02 21.86 9.95
C LYS A 144 -11.35 22.30 11.38
N ASP A 145 -11.23 21.40 12.34
CA ASP A 145 -11.53 21.66 13.76
C ASP A 145 -10.40 22.42 14.48
N PHE A 146 -9.25 22.56 13.84
CA PHE A 146 -8.05 23.21 14.38
C PHE A 146 -7.91 24.62 13.82
N LYS A 147 -8.45 25.62 14.50
CA LYS A 147 -8.33 27.03 14.08
C LYS A 147 -6.89 27.52 14.19
N LEU A 148 -6.37 28.21 13.18
CA LEU A 148 -4.99 28.70 13.19
C LEU A 148 -4.79 29.79 14.25
N CYS A 149 -3.69 29.73 15.01
CA CYS A 149 -3.26 30.88 15.80
C CYS A 149 -2.66 31.96 14.91
N SER A 150 -2.54 33.19 15.44
CA SER A 150 -2.05 34.36 14.71
C SER A 150 -0.66 34.14 14.08
N SER A 151 0.22 33.38 14.74
CA SER A 151 1.55 33.04 14.23
C SER A 151 1.49 32.09 13.02
N CYS A 152 0.66 31.03 13.10
CA CYS A 152 0.48 30.12 11.97
C CYS A 152 -0.25 30.81 10.81
N GLU A 153 -1.19 31.70 11.09
CA GLU A 153 -1.89 32.46 10.06
C GLU A 153 -0.96 33.40 9.28
N LYS A 154 0.00 34.05 9.96
CA LYS A 154 1.06 34.83 9.30
C LYS A 154 1.88 33.98 8.33
N GLU A 155 2.37 32.82 8.77
CA GLU A 155 3.13 31.90 7.91
C GLU A 155 2.28 31.34 6.75
N TYR A 156 1.00 31.10 6.99
CA TYR A 156 0.07 30.61 5.97
C TYR A 156 -0.17 31.63 4.86
N LYS A 157 -0.16 32.94 5.20
CA LYS A 157 -0.42 34.06 4.28
C LYS A 157 0.84 34.65 3.64
N ASP A 158 2.04 34.35 4.15
CA ASP A 158 3.31 34.88 3.64
C ASP A 158 3.86 34.05 2.47
N PRO A 159 3.87 34.57 1.21
CA PRO A 159 4.33 33.83 0.03
C PRO A 159 5.80 33.40 0.06
N LEU A 160 6.63 34.06 0.87
CA LEU A 160 8.04 33.72 1.04
C LEU A 160 8.25 32.63 2.09
N ASN A 161 7.22 32.34 2.88
CA ASN A 161 7.27 31.27 3.86
C ASN A 161 7.07 29.90 3.20
N ARG A 162 7.87 28.92 3.60
CA ARG A 162 7.73 27.52 3.17
C ARG A 162 6.37 26.88 3.50
N ARG A 163 5.61 27.47 4.44
CA ARG A 163 4.28 27.04 4.86
C ARG A 163 3.14 27.87 4.24
N TYR A 164 3.44 28.71 3.25
CA TYR A 164 2.42 29.42 2.49
C TYR A 164 1.38 28.47 1.90
N HIS A 165 0.10 28.66 2.23
CA HIS A 165 -0.99 27.76 1.86
C HIS A 165 -0.76 26.27 2.22
N ALA A 166 0.05 25.97 3.24
CA ALA A 166 0.11 24.62 3.80
C ALA A 166 -1.18 24.34 4.58
N GLN A 167 -2.11 23.61 3.96
CA GLN A 167 -3.43 23.34 4.56
C GLN A 167 -3.36 22.64 5.92
N THR A 168 -2.28 21.90 6.16
CA THR A 168 -2.02 21.14 7.39
C THR A 168 -1.14 21.87 8.40
N ILE A 169 -0.83 23.15 8.17
CA ILE A 169 -0.03 23.95 9.10
C ILE A 169 -0.67 23.96 10.48
N SER A 170 0.17 23.75 11.50
CA SER A 170 -0.21 23.86 12.90
C SER A 170 1.04 24.04 13.79
N CYS A 171 0.83 24.28 15.07
CA CYS A 171 1.85 24.40 16.11
C CYS A 171 1.27 23.87 17.44
N PRO A 172 2.07 23.81 18.54
CA PRO A 172 1.57 23.37 19.84
C PRO A 172 0.37 24.15 20.39
N GLU A 173 0.15 25.40 19.98
CA GLU A 173 -0.98 26.22 20.44
C GLU A 173 -2.30 25.89 19.73
N CYS A 174 -2.24 25.55 18.45
CA CYS A 174 -3.41 25.50 17.58
C CYS A 174 -3.62 24.15 16.88
N GLY A 175 -2.70 23.22 17.11
CA GLY A 175 -2.65 21.93 16.44
C GLY A 175 -3.16 20.77 17.31
N PRO A 176 -3.20 19.57 16.72
CA PRO A 176 -3.49 18.36 17.45
C PRO A 176 -2.39 18.01 18.46
N PHE A 177 -2.74 17.19 19.44
CA PHE A 177 -1.85 16.74 20.49
C PHE A 177 -2.03 15.24 20.78
N TYR A 178 -0.99 14.64 21.34
CA TYR A 178 -1.01 13.24 21.77
C TYR A 178 -1.37 13.11 23.25
N SER A 179 -2.22 12.15 23.57
CA SER A 179 -2.55 11.73 24.93
C SER A 179 -2.15 10.28 25.16
N LEU A 180 -1.61 10.00 26.34
CA LEU A 180 -1.26 8.64 26.75
C LEU A 180 -2.40 8.04 27.56
N TYR A 181 -2.77 6.79 27.27
CA TYR A 181 -3.75 6.02 28.02
C TYR A 181 -3.16 4.70 28.49
N ASP A 182 -3.61 4.20 29.64
CA ASP A 182 -3.29 2.85 30.10
C ASP A 182 -4.29 1.80 29.59
N LYS A 183 -4.04 0.53 29.92
CA LYS A 183 -4.91 -0.62 29.63
C LYS A 183 -6.36 -0.49 30.12
N ASN A 184 -6.62 0.36 31.11
CA ASN A 184 -7.95 0.60 31.69
C ASN A 184 -8.62 1.84 31.10
N LYS A 185 -8.13 2.35 29.96
CA LYS A 185 -8.56 3.59 29.31
C LYS A 185 -8.34 4.85 30.15
N LYS A 186 -7.52 4.81 31.20
CA LYS A 186 -7.25 6.00 32.02
C LYS A 186 -6.29 6.92 31.27
N ASN A 187 -6.71 8.17 31.05
CA ASN A 187 -5.87 9.21 30.47
C ASN A 187 -4.76 9.62 31.47
N LEU A 188 -3.51 9.46 31.06
CA LEU A 188 -2.30 9.81 31.81
C LEU A 188 -1.74 11.19 31.44
N GLY A 189 -2.41 11.92 30.53
CA GLY A 189 -2.11 13.28 30.13
C GLY A 189 -1.36 13.40 28.80
N SER A 190 -1.12 14.66 28.38
CA SER A 190 -0.59 15.01 27.06
C SER A 190 0.79 15.68 27.06
N LYS A 191 1.21 16.36 28.14
CA LYS A 191 2.42 17.20 28.15
C LYS A 191 3.74 16.46 27.86
N VAL A 192 3.85 15.20 28.29
CA VAL A 192 5.04 14.35 28.13
C VAL A 192 4.68 12.95 27.64
N SER A 193 3.52 12.83 26.98
CA SER A 193 2.92 11.55 26.58
C SER A 193 3.86 10.69 25.73
N ILE A 194 4.52 11.28 24.74
CA ILE A 194 5.46 10.58 23.85
C ILE A 194 6.68 10.04 24.61
N LYS A 195 7.25 10.83 25.53
CA LYS A 195 8.40 10.42 26.34
C LYS A 195 8.02 9.27 27.28
N LEU A 196 6.91 9.41 28.00
CA LEU A 196 6.41 8.36 28.89
C LEU A 196 6.08 7.08 28.12
N PHE A 197 5.52 7.20 26.92
CA PHE A 197 5.25 6.07 26.04
C PHE A 197 6.54 5.34 25.61
N ALA A 198 7.58 6.10 25.20
CA ALA A 198 8.90 5.55 24.89
C ALA A 198 9.47 4.76 26.08
N GLU A 199 9.36 5.30 27.30
CA GLU A 199 9.80 4.62 28.53
C GLU A 199 9.05 3.30 28.78
N GLN A 200 7.77 3.20 28.42
CA GLN A 200 7.02 1.94 28.55
C GLN A 200 7.46 0.91 27.51
N ILE A 201 7.69 1.32 26.27
CA ILE A 201 8.25 0.43 25.23
C ILE A 201 9.61 -0.11 25.66
N ASP A 202 10.48 0.73 26.22
CA ASP A 202 11.79 0.30 26.71
C ASP A 202 11.73 -0.65 27.91
N LYS A 203 10.64 -0.60 28.69
CA LYS A 203 10.31 -1.59 29.74
C LYS A 203 9.71 -2.87 29.17
N GLY A 204 9.70 -3.01 27.84
CA GLY A 204 9.19 -4.17 27.14
C GLY A 204 7.67 -4.25 27.18
N LYS A 205 6.93 -3.14 27.18
CA LYS A 205 5.45 -3.15 27.07
C LYS A 205 4.99 -3.30 25.62
N ILE A 206 3.81 -3.88 25.43
CA ILE A 206 3.13 -3.96 24.13
C ILE A 206 2.16 -2.78 24.07
N CYS A 207 2.31 -1.93 23.07
CA CYS A 207 1.58 -0.67 23.03
C CYS A 207 0.95 -0.41 21.65
N VAL A 208 -0.03 0.48 21.62
CA VAL A 208 -0.68 0.98 20.40
C VAL A 208 -0.30 2.45 20.19
N ILE A 209 -0.02 2.83 18.95
CA ILE A 209 0.29 4.22 18.58
C ILE A 209 -0.55 4.65 17.39
N LYS A 210 -1.23 5.80 17.50
CA LYS A 210 -1.97 6.41 16.39
C LYS A 210 -1.03 7.23 15.51
N SER A 211 -0.89 6.81 14.26
CA SER A 211 -0.13 7.48 13.21
C SER A 211 -1.06 8.23 12.25
N TRP A 212 -0.58 8.68 11.09
CA TRP A 212 -1.39 9.48 10.16
C TRP A 212 -2.44 8.70 9.36
N GLY A 213 -2.13 7.46 8.98
CA GLY A 213 -3.00 6.61 8.16
C GLY A 213 -3.73 5.53 8.94
N GLY A 214 -3.45 5.40 10.23
CA GLY A 214 -4.07 4.45 11.15
C GLY A 214 -3.17 4.16 12.33
N MET A 215 -3.49 3.10 13.06
CA MET A 215 -2.78 2.72 14.28
C MET A 215 -1.80 1.57 14.06
N HIS A 216 -0.72 1.57 14.84
CA HIS A 216 0.27 0.48 14.88
C HIS A 216 0.31 -0.17 16.24
N LEU A 217 0.44 -1.49 16.24
CA LEU A 217 0.90 -2.26 17.39
C LEU A 217 2.42 -2.26 17.42
N CYS A 218 2.95 -2.11 18.63
CA CYS A 218 4.37 -1.88 18.83
C CYS A 218 4.93 -2.55 20.07
N CYS A 219 6.16 -3.02 19.93
CA CYS A 219 7.00 -3.47 21.02
C CYS A 219 8.47 -3.35 20.61
N LYS A 220 9.35 -3.49 21.59
CA LYS A 220 10.80 -3.59 21.36
C LYS A 220 11.13 -4.93 20.71
N THR A 221 12.17 -4.97 19.87
CA THR A 221 12.57 -6.19 19.15
C THR A 221 12.91 -7.37 20.06
N SER A 222 13.39 -7.12 21.29
CA SER A 222 13.64 -8.16 22.30
C SER A 222 12.37 -8.86 22.81
N GLU A 223 11.19 -8.29 22.57
CA GLU A 223 9.91 -8.83 23.04
C GLU A 223 9.11 -9.53 21.93
N ILE A 224 9.71 -9.77 20.75
CA ILE A 224 8.99 -10.31 19.58
C ILE A 224 8.33 -11.65 19.90
N ASP A 225 9.02 -12.57 20.58
CA ASP A 225 8.44 -13.89 20.89
C ASP A 225 7.19 -13.76 21.76
N ARG A 226 7.27 -12.96 22.83
CA ARG A 226 6.13 -12.65 23.70
C ARG A 226 5.01 -11.95 22.93
N PHE A 227 5.37 -11.07 22.00
CA PHE A 227 4.41 -10.36 21.16
C PHE A 227 3.71 -11.31 20.17
N ARG A 228 4.39 -12.32 19.61
CA ARG A 228 3.79 -13.34 18.74
C ARG A 228 2.73 -14.16 19.46
N GLU A 229 3.02 -14.58 20.70
CA GLU A 229 2.08 -15.31 21.53
C GLU A 229 0.85 -14.47 21.86
N TRP A 230 1.08 -13.23 22.33
CA TRP A 230 0.01 -12.30 22.68
C TRP A 230 -0.87 -11.94 21.48
N TYR A 231 -0.27 -11.67 20.32
CA TYR A 231 -0.96 -11.27 19.09
C TYR A 231 -1.50 -12.46 18.28
N LYS A 232 -1.19 -13.70 18.69
CA LYS A 232 -1.57 -14.95 18.00
C LYS A 232 -1.09 -15.00 16.54
N ARG A 233 0.13 -14.53 16.28
CA ARG A 233 0.76 -14.48 14.96
C ARG A 233 2.10 -15.22 14.99
N PRO A 234 2.11 -16.56 14.90
CA PRO A 234 3.30 -17.35 15.20
C PRO A 234 4.42 -17.19 14.15
N GLN A 235 4.10 -17.07 12.85
CA GLN A 235 5.12 -17.14 11.80
C GLN A 235 5.12 -15.93 10.85
N LYS A 236 3.96 -15.32 10.59
CA LYS A 236 3.87 -14.20 9.64
C LYS A 236 4.80 -13.06 10.04
N ALA A 237 5.67 -12.66 9.12
CA ALA A 237 6.74 -11.69 9.36
C ALA A 237 6.22 -10.34 9.88
N PHE A 238 6.96 -9.71 10.80
CA PHE A 238 6.68 -8.36 11.26
C PHE A 238 7.53 -7.33 10.50
N ALA A 239 6.96 -6.14 10.28
CA ALA A 239 7.73 -5.00 9.81
C ALA A 239 8.42 -4.33 11.00
N ILE A 240 9.69 -3.96 10.81
CA ILE A 240 10.55 -3.37 11.82
C ILE A 240 10.87 -1.94 11.40
N MET A 241 10.43 -0.98 12.19
CA MET A 241 10.83 0.41 12.02
C MET A 241 12.17 0.61 12.72
N VAL A 242 13.13 1.18 12.01
CA VAL A 242 14.49 1.42 12.51
C VAL A 242 14.81 2.90 12.49
N LYS A 243 15.55 3.38 13.50
CA LYS A 243 15.80 4.81 13.73
C LYS A 243 16.32 5.57 12.51
N ASP A 244 17.28 4.98 11.80
CA ASP A 244 17.97 5.57 10.65
C ASP A 244 18.53 4.48 9.73
N ILE A 245 19.09 4.90 8.58
CA ILE A 245 19.65 3.99 7.59
C ILE A 245 20.83 3.17 8.14
N LYS A 246 21.67 3.77 9.00
CA LYS A 246 22.80 3.07 9.63
C LYS A 246 22.32 1.93 10.52
N THR A 247 21.17 2.12 11.17
CA THR A 247 20.53 1.10 11.99
C THR A 247 19.93 0.00 11.11
N ALA A 248 19.31 0.36 9.98
CA ALA A 248 18.79 -0.61 9.02
C ALA A 248 19.88 -1.61 8.55
N GLU A 249 21.09 -1.13 8.26
CA GLU A 249 22.25 -1.94 7.85
C GLU A 249 22.76 -2.91 8.95
N LYS A 250 22.34 -2.73 10.21
CA LYS A 250 22.61 -3.71 11.28
C LYS A 250 21.73 -4.96 11.18
N TYR A 251 20.53 -4.81 10.61
CA TYR A 251 19.47 -5.82 10.61
C TYR A 251 19.31 -6.52 9.26
N GLY A 252 19.64 -5.85 8.15
CA GLY A 252 19.62 -6.44 6.81
C GLY A 252 20.78 -5.99 5.93
N ASN A 253 21.05 -6.75 4.88
CA ASN A 253 21.95 -6.35 3.79
C ASN A 253 21.14 -5.47 2.83
N ILE A 254 21.59 -4.23 2.63
CA ILE A 254 20.84 -3.21 1.89
C ILE A 254 21.66 -2.80 0.67
N SER A 255 21.11 -3.09 -0.51
CA SER A 255 21.62 -2.58 -1.78
C SER A 255 21.38 -1.07 -1.94
N ASP A 256 22.09 -0.43 -2.87
CA ASP A 256 21.92 1.00 -3.12
C ASP A 256 20.48 1.36 -3.51
N LYS A 257 19.82 0.51 -4.32
CA LYS A 257 18.42 0.74 -4.71
C LYS A 257 17.47 0.61 -3.52
N GLU A 258 17.67 -0.36 -2.64
CA GLU A 258 16.87 -0.50 -1.42
C GLU A 258 17.08 0.68 -0.48
N ARG A 259 18.33 1.18 -0.37
CA ARG A 259 18.67 2.39 0.39
C ARG A 259 17.90 3.61 -0.14
N ASP A 260 17.88 3.82 -1.46
CA ASP A 260 17.16 4.93 -2.09
C ASP A 260 15.66 4.88 -1.78
N ILE A 261 15.07 3.68 -1.82
CA ILE A 261 13.63 3.51 -1.55
C ILE A 261 13.32 3.69 -0.05
N LEU A 262 14.15 3.19 0.86
CA LEU A 262 14.04 3.44 2.29
C LEU A 262 14.14 4.95 2.62
N LEU A 263 15.02 5.67 1.93
CA LEU A 263 15.24 7.11 2.08
C LEU A 263 14.20 7.96 1.35
N SER A 264 13.45 7.37 0.42
CA SER A 264 12.43 8.06 -0.36
C SER A 264 11.40 8.75 0.53
N LYS A 265 10.79 9.81 0.02
CA LYS A 265 9.69 10.53 0.69
C LYS A 265 8.50 9.61 1.03
N ASN A 266 8.33 8.49 0.31
CA ASN A 266 7.22 7.56 0.51
C ASN A 266 7.45 6.65 1.73
N ARG A 267 8.71 6.43 2.15
CA ARG A 267 9.07 5.62 3.33
C ARG A 267 8.32 4.27 3.43
N PRO A 268 8.30 3.42 2.39
CA PRO A 268 7.63 2.12 2.45
C PRO A 268 8.39 1.13 3.34
N ILE A 269 7.74 0.01 3.65
CA ILE A 269 8.40 -1.20 4.13
C ILE A 269 9.13 -1.84 2.95
N VAL A 270 10.44 -1.98 3.06
CA VAL A 270 11.29 -2.62 2.06
C VAL A 270 11.71 -3.99 2.58
N LEU A 271 11.41 -5.03 1.81
CA LEU A 271 11.88 -6.38 2.09
C LEU A 271 13.35 -6.48 1.63
N VAL A 272 14.25 -6.60 2.60
CA VAL A 272 15.71 -6.72 2.37
C VAL A 272 16.20 -8.07 2.85
N GLU A 273 17.36 -8.51 2.36
CA GLU A 273 18.01 -9.72 2.86
C GLU A 273 18.33 -9.58 4.35
N LYS A 274 17.92 -10.56 5.15
CA LYS A 274 17.97 -10.54 6.60
C LYS A 274 19.34 -10.94 7.12
N ARG A 275 19.90 -10.12 8.02
CA ARG A 275 21.15 -10.40 8.73
C ARG A 275 20.92 -10.84 10.18
N ARG A 276 19.89 -10.31 10.83
CA ARG A 276 19.53 -10.55 12.25
C ARG A 276 18.01 -10.53 12.44
N LEU A 277 17.55 -10.82 13.66
CA LEU A 277 16.13 -10.89 14.06
C LEU A 277 15.37 -12.02 13.36
N GLU A 278 15.79 -13.27 13.56
CA GLU A 278 15.09 -14.44 13.01
C GLU A 278 13.64 -14.49 13.48
N GLU A 279 13.40 -14.12 14.74
CA GLU A 279 12.11 -13.99 15.39
C GLU A 279 11.17 -13.00 14.68
N ALA A 280 11.70 -11.98 13.97
CA ALA A 280 10.88 -11.03 13.22
C ALA A 280 10.27 -11.66 11.95
N SER A 281 10.98 -12.58 11.31
CA SER A 281 10.52 -13.29 10.10
C SER A 281 11.00 -14.76 10.05
N PRO A 282 10.45 -15.64 10.91
CA PRO A 282 10.96 -17.00 11.08
C PRO A 282 10.88 -17.83 9.81
N GLY A 283 12.00 -18.46 9.45
CA GLY A 283 12.13 -19.32 8.27
C GLY A 283 12.24 -18.57 6.94
N LEU A 284 12.21 -17.24 6.94
CA LEU A 284 12.41 -16.42 5.75
C LEU A 284 13.85 -15.90 5.68
N ASP A 285 14.32 -15.62 4.47
CA ASP A 285 15.61 -14.97 4.19
C ASP A 285 15.51 -13.44 4.20
N THR A 286 14.30 -12.89 4.24
CA THR A 286 14.03 -11.45 4.18
C THR A 286 13.45 -10.90 5.48
N ILE A 287 13.65 -9.60 5.70
CA ILE A 287 13.05 -8.82 6.78
C ILE A 287 12.49 -7.52 6.22
N GLY A 288 11.30 -7.11 6.69
CA GLY A 288 10.68 -5.85 6.28
C GLY A 288 11.19 -4.69 7.14
N LEU A 289 12.00 -3.80 6.56
CA LEU A 289 12.53 -2.61 7.24
C LEU A 289 11.91 -1.34 6.70
N PHE A 290 11.75 -0.33 7.56
CA PHE A 290 11.35 1.02 7.16
C PHE A 290 11.81 2.07 8.15
N LEU A 291 11.79 3.32 7.70
CA LEU A 291 12.31 4.47 8.45
C LEU A 291 11.18 5.35 8.99
N PRO A 292 11.43 6.10 10.08
CA PRO A 292 10.55 7.16 10.56
C PRO A 292 10.08 8.06 9.43
N TYR A 293 8.77 8.27 9.38
CA TYR A 293 8.12 9.10 8.37
C TYR A 293 7.28 10.24 8.97
N THR A 294 6.97 10.20 10.27
CA THR A 294 6.23 11.26 10.96
C THR A 294 7.10 11.96 12.00
N GLY A 295 6.76 13.21 12.36
CA GLY A 295 7.42 13.91 13.47
C GLY A 295 7.31 13.14 14.79
N LEU A 296 6.18 12.45 15.02
CA LEU A 296 6.02 11.51 16.13
C LEU A 296 7.11 10.44 16.14
N HIS A 297 7.36 9.76 15.02
CA HIS A 297 8.34 8.65 14.98
C HIS A 297 9.75 9.15 15.27
N HIS A 298 10.13 10.30 14.71
CA HIS A 298 11.43 10.90 15.00
C HIS A 298 11.56 11.28 16.49
N LEU A 299 10.52 11.87 17.09
CA LEU A 299 10.52 12.16 18.53
C LEU A 299 10.58 10.89 19.38
N LEU A 300 9.83 9.85 18.99
CA LEU A 300 9.81 8.58 19.70
C LEU A 300 11.22 7.98 19.77
N PHE A 301 11.94 7.90 18.64
CA PHE A 301 13.34 7.42 18.60
C PHE A 301 14.36 8.35 19.27
N SER A 302 14.01 9.61 19.55
CA SER A 302 14.86 10.51 20.34
C SER A 302 14.79 10.20 21.86
N TYR A 303 13.68 9.62 22.32
CA TYR A 303 13.49 9.23 23.72
C TYR A 303 13.77 7.75 23.99
N LEU A 304 13.62 6.89 22.98
CA LEU A 304 13.90 5.46 23.09
C LEU A 304 15.40 5.17 23.24
N LYS A 305 15.71 4.17 24.06
CA LYS A 305 17.00 3.49 24.09
C LYS A 305 17.10 2.44 22.96
N ALA A 306 15.96 1.85 22.58
CA ALA A 306 15.88 0.95 21.43
C ALA A 306 16.13 1.70 20.11
N ASP A 307 16.85 1.06 19.18
CA ASP A 307 17.08 1.59 17.82
C ASP A 307 16.13 0.99 16.77
N ALA A 308 15.37 -0.04 17.14
CA ALA A 308 14.40 -0.72 16.31
C ALA A 308 13.15 -1.11 17.10
N LEU A 309 11.99 -1.03 16.45
CA LEU A 309 10.69 -1.40 17.00
C LEU A 309 9.93 -2.28 16.02
N VAL A 310 9.17 -3.23 16.55
CA VAL A 310 8.08 -3.86 15.78
C VAL A 310 7.02 -2.80 15.53
N MET A 311 6.59 -2.67 14.27
CA MET A 311 5.49 -1.80 13.85
C MET A 311 4.61 -2.57 12.86
N THR A 312 3.51 -3.12 13.35
CA THR A 312 2.51 -3.78 12.50
C THR A 312 1.17 -3.07 12.62
N SER A 313 0.34 -3.12 11.59
CA SER A 313 -1.02 -2.55 11.62
C SER A 313 -1.78 -3.06 12.86
N ALA A 314 -2.40 -2.14 13.59
CA ALA A 314 -3.20 -2.45 14.76
C ALA A 314 -4.59 -2.88 14.29
N ASN A 315 -4.82 -4.19 14.28
CA ASN A 315 -6.10 -4.79 13.96
C ASN A 315 -6.31 -6.04 14.81
N ILE A 316 -7.58 -6.40 14.98
CA ILE A 316 -7.93 -7.78 15.32
C ILE A 316 -7.44 -8.65 14.14
N PRO A 317 -6.77 -9.79 14.38
CA PRO A 317 -6.23 -10.61 13.30
C PRO A 317 -7.24 -10.89 12.18
N GLY A 318 -6.95 -10.34 11.00
CA GLY A 318 -7.72 -10.47 9.77
C GLY A 318 -8.68 -9.32 9.46
N GLU A 319 -9.01 -8.47 10.43
CA GLU A 319 -9.76 -7.25 10.19
C GLU A 319 -8.88 -6.12 9.65
N ALA A 320 -9.51 -5.06 9.15
CA ALA A 320 -8.78 -3.90 8.64
C ALA A 320 -8.26 -3.01 9.80
N MET A 321 -7.22 -2.20 9.55
CA MET A 321 -6.49 -1.42 10.57
C MET A 321 -7.35 -0.38 11.33
N ILE A 322 -7.38 -0.44 12.65
CA ILE A 322 -8.18 0.48 13.48
C ILE A 322 -7.74 1.95 13.28
N VAL A 323 -8.73 2.85 13.19
CA VAL A 323 -8.53 4.31 13.12
C VAL A 323 -9.27 5.08 14.21
N ASP A 324 -10.30 4.47 14.80
CA ASP A 324 -11.10 5.03 15.88
C ASP A 324 -10.43 4.83 17.25
N ASP A 325 -10.51 5.86 18.10
CA ASP A 325 -9.83 5.86 19.40
C ASP A 325 -10.50 4.91 20.40
N GLU A 326 -11.83 4.76 20.35
CA GLU A 326 -12.54 3.84 21.25
C GLU A 326 -12.36 2.38 20.85
N GLU A 327 -12.39 2.11 19.55
CA GLU A 327 -12.12 0.79 18.97
C GLU A 327 -10.70 0.31 19.31
N ALA A 328 -9.72 1.21 19.41
CA ALA A 328 -8.33 0.87 19.71
C ALA A 328 -8.19 0.05 21.00
N PHE A 329 -9.00 0.35 22.02
CA PHE A 329 -8.94 -0.33 23.31
C PHE A 329 -9.41 -1.80 23.27
N SER A 330 -10.11 -2.22 22.20
CA SER A 330 -10.48 -3.62 21.99
C SER A 330 -9.26 -4.54 21.85
N ILE A 331 -8.12 -3.98 21.46
CA ILE A 331 -6.85 -4.70 21.27
C ILE A 331 -6.22 -5.16 22.60
N LYS A 332 -6.56 -4.52 23.72
CA LYS A 332 -6.06 -4.87 25.07
C LYS A 332 -4.52 -4.82 25.21
N ALA A 333 -3.90 -3.82 24.58
CA ALA A 333 -2.49 -3.47 24.79
C ALA A 333 -2.26 -2.84 26.18
N ASP A 334 -0.99 -2.77 26.61
CA ASP A 334 -0.60 -2.20 27.91
C ASP A 334 -0.82 -0.68 27.96
N TYR A 335 -0.52 0.01 26.85
CA TYR A 335 -0.60 1.47 26.72
C TYR A 335 -1.00 1.90 25.31
N TYR A 336 -1.63 3.06 25.20
CA TYR A 336 -2.11 3.65 23.94
C TYR A 336 -1.65 5.10 23.84
N LEU A 337 -0.99 5.46 22.74
CA LEU A 337 -0.62 6.83 22.41
C LEU A 337 -1.50 7.32 21.26
N LEU A 338 -2.55 8.07 21.60
CA LEU A 338 -3.60 8.49 20.68
C LEU A 338 -3.58 10.00 20.45
N HIS A 339 -4.19 10.48 19.37
CA HIS A 339 -4.29 11.92 19.09
C HIS A 339 -5.68 12.31 18.60
N ASN A 340 -6.04 13.57 18.86
CA ASN A 340 -7.36 14.15 18.59
C ASN A 340 -7.56 14.61 17.14
N ARG A 341 -6.82 14.05 16.17
CA ARG A 341 -7.00 14.34 14.74
C ARG A 341 -7.56 13.11 14.06
N ASP A 342 -8.66 13.29 13.35
CA ASP A 342 -9.31 12.20 12.65
C ASP A 342 -8.51 11.74 11.44
N ILE A 343 -8.72 10.47 11.10
CA ILE A 343 -8.12 9.77 9.96
C ILE A 343 -9.27 9.35 9.04
N PRO A 344 -9.79 10.26 8.19
CA PRO A 344 -10.91 9.96 7.30
C PRO A 344 -10.58 8.82 6.32
N ASN A 345 -9.32 8.75 5.87
CA ASN A 345 -8.86 7.69 5.00
C ASN A 345 -7.82 6.84 5.72
N ARG A 346 -8.21 5.60 6.01
CA ARG A 346 -7.30 4.55 6.48
C ARG A 346 -6.30 4.21 5.37
N VAL A 347 -5.01 4.15 5.69
CA VAL A 347 -3.96 3.86 4.71
C VAL A 347 -2.85 3.04 5.37
N ASP A 348 -2.80 1.74 5.05
CA ASP A 348 -1.74 0.84 5.51
C ASP A 348 -0.36 1.21 4.92
N ASP A 349 0.70 0.82 5.60
CA ASP A 349 2.05 0.95 5.07
C ASP A 349 2.24 0.11 3.80
N SER A 350 2.75 0.74 2.74
CA SER A 350 3.14 0.03 1.52
C SER A 350 4.30 -0.92 1.78
N VAL A 351 4.29 -2.09 1.13
CA VAL A 351 5.34 -3.11 1.22
C VAL A 351 5.87 -3.37 -0.18
N VAL A 352 7.19 -3.24 -0.33
CA VAL A 352 7.89 -3.40 -1.62
C VAL A 352 9.06 -4.37 -1.49
N ARG A 353 9.34 -5.07 -2.58
CA ARG A 353 10.54 -5.89 -2.78
C ARG A 353 11.28 -5.37 -4.01
N ILE A 354 12.60 -5.33 -3.96
CA ILE A 354 13.44 -4.95 -5.10
C ILE A 354 13.94 -6.20 -5.81
N TRP A 355 13.83 -6.24 -7.13
CA TRP A 355 14.37 -7.33 -7.94
C TRP A 355 14.95 -6.80 -9.26
N LYS A 356 16.23 -7.08 -9.52
CA LYS A 356 16.97 -6.62 -10.72
C LYS A 356 16.72 -5.12 -11.01
N ASN A 357 16.80 -4.27 -9.98
CA ASN A 357 16.55 -2.82 -9.98
C ASN A 357 15.09 -2.35 -10.13
N ASN A 358 14.12 -3.25 -10.28
CA ASN A 358 12.70 -2.91 -10.36
C ASN A 358 12.03 -3.01 -8.99
N ILE A 359 11.01 -2.18 -8.77
CA ILE A 359 10.21 -2.18 -7.55
C ILE A 359 8.99 -3.06 -7.79
N PHE A 360 8.82 -4.09 -6.96
CA PHE A 360 7.63 -4.93 -6.94
C PHE A 360 6.81 -4.61 -5.70
N PHE A 361 5.56 -4.21 -5.90
CA PHE A 361 4.63 -3.97 -4.81
C PHE A 361 4.04 -5.30 -4.34
N ILE A 362 4.29 -5.64 -3.08
CA ILE A 362 3.50 -6.67 -2.39
C ILE A 362 2.21 -6.03 -1.85
N ARG A 363 2.30 -4.76 -1.45
CA ARG A 363 1.17 -3.93 -1.04
C ARG A 363 1.40 -2.49 -1.47
N LYS A 364 0.53 -1.96 -2.33
CA LYS A 364 0.52 -0.55 -2.76
C LYS A 364 -0.54 0.22 -1.97
N SER A 365 -0.12 1.10 -1.07
CA SER A 365 -1.02 1.88 -0.21
C SER A 365 -0.37 3.22 0.17
N ARG A 366 0.03 3.45 1.43
CA ARG A 366 0.59 4.74 1.89
C ARG A 366 1.79 5.16 1.04
N GLY A 367 1.80 6.43 0.63
CA GLY A 367 2.84 7.01 -0.21
C GLY A 367 2.72 6.74 -1.70
N TYR A 368 1.74 5.95 -2.12
CA TYR A 368 1.51 5.64 -3.54
C TYR A 368 0.04 5.80 -3.94
N VAL A 369 -0.91 5.61 -3.03
CA VAL A 369 -2.33 5.90 -3.26
C VAL A 369 -2.61 7.37 -2.92
N PRO A 370 -3.36 8.13 -3.76
CA PRO A 370 -4.13 7.69 -4.93
C PRO A 370 -3.47 8.04 -6.28
N ASP A 371 -2.16 7.82 -6.44
CA ASP A 371 -1.48 8.07 -7.73
C ASP A 371 -2.10 7.18 -8.83
N PRO A 372 -2.62 7.76 -9.92
CA PRO A 372 -3.36 7.00 -10.93
C PRO A 372 -2.46 6.15 -11.82
N ILE A 373 -3.09 5.15 -12.43
CA ILE A 373 -2.54 4.36 -13.52
C ILE A 373 -3.18 4.87 -14.83
N PRO A 374 -2.41 5.49 -15.74
CA PRO A 374 -2.95 5.96 -17.02
C PRO A 374 -3.44 4.79 -17.89
N VAL A 375 -4.55 5.00 -18.60
CA VAL A 375 -5.14 4.04 -19.53
C VAL A 375 -5.61 4.71 -20.81
N SER A 376 -5.69 3.96 -21.91
CA SER A 376 -6.05 4.49 -23.23
C SER A 376 -7.55 4.74 -23.42
N TYR A 377 -8.40 4.13 -22.59
CA TYR A 377 -9.86 4.21 -22.68
C TYR A 377 -10.44 5.27 -21.72
N ASN A 378 -11.69 5.68 -21.94
CA ASN A 378 -12.37 6.69 -21.11
C ASN A 378 -13.72 6.21 -20.59
N HIS A 379 -13.70 5.13 -19.80
CA HIS A 379 -14.89 4.53 -19.20
C HIS A 379 -14.92 4.76 -17.69
N ARG A 380 -16.13 4.99 -17.17
CA ARG A 380 -16.42 5.18 -15.74
C ARG A 380 -16.78 3.84 -15.12
N ILE A 381 -15.82 3.19 -14.48
CA ILE A 381 -15.95 1.81 -14.00
C ILE A 381 -15.59 1.73 -12.52
N LEU A 382 -16.37 0.97 -11.76
CA LEU A 382 -16.02 0.58 -10.39
C LEU A 382 -15.59 -0.88 -10.37
N SER A 383 -14.42 -1.18 -9.82
CA SER A 383 -13.91 -2.54 -9.68
C SER A 383 -13.78 -2.90 -8.21
N VAL A 384 -14.38 -4.02 -7.79
CA VAL A 384 -14.36 -4.44 -6.37
C VAL A 384 -13.18 -5.34 -6.00
N GLY A 385 -12.41 -5.78 -6.99
CA GLY A 385 -11.22 -6.63 -6.79
C GLY A 385 -11.55 -8.10 -6.47
N ALA A 386 -10.53 -8.82 -5.98
CA ALA A 386 -10.59 -10.23 -5.60
C ALA A 386 -11.15 -10.44 -4.16
N GLY A 387 -10.96 -11.62 -3.57
CA GLY A 387 -11.38 -11.94 -2.19
C GLY A 387 -10.29 -11.73 -1.12
N GLU A 388 -9.01 -11.76 -1.51
CA GLU A 388 -7.88 -11.58 -0.61
C GLU A 388 -6.97 -10.44 -1.10
N ASN A 389 -6.26 -9.78 -0.18
CA ASN A 389 -5.42 -8.61 -0.46
C ASN A 389 -6.13 -7.55 -1.33
N ILE A 390 -7.41 -7.31 -1.00
CA ILE A 390 -8.34 -6.56 -1.81
C ILE A 390 -7.82 -5.16 -2.07
N THR A 391 -7.94 -4.75 -3.33
CA THR A 391 -7.81 -3.37 -3.79
C THR A 391 -8.96 -3.12 -4.75
N GLY A 392 -9.83 -2.17 -4.41
CA GLY A 392 -10.83 -1.67 -5.35
C GLY A 392 -10.21 -0.66 -6.30
N ALA A 393 -10.93 -0.29 -7.35
CA ALA A 393 -10.49 0.80 -8.23
C ALA A 393 -11.66 1.57 -8.83
N VAL A 394 -11.41 2.84 -9.10
CA VAL A 394 -12.30 3.74 -9.84
C VAL A 394 -11.59 4.13 -11.13
N SER A 395 -12.21 3.87 -12.27
CA SER A 395 -11.72 4.34 -13.57
C SER A 395 -12.48 5.60 -13.96
N SER A 396 -11.77 6.67 -14.32
CA SER A 396 -12.34 7.90 -14.90
C SER A 396 -11.26 8.67 -15.66
N ASP A 397 -11.65 9.36 -16.73
CA ASP A 397 -10.79 10.34 -17.44
C ASP A 397 -9.41 9.78 -17.81
N LYS A 398 -9.39 8.59 -18.45
CA LYS A 398 -8.16 7.90 -18.88
C LYS A 398 -7.23 7.51 -17.74
N ASN A 399 -7.76 7.33 -16.53
CA ASN A 399 -6.99 6.93 -15.36
C ASN A 399 -7.75 5.87 -14.55
N ILE A 400 -7.01 4.92 -13.98
CA ILE A 400 -7.46 4.02 -12.92
C ILE A 400 -6.90 4.52 -11.60
N PHE A 401 -7.78 4.82 -10.66
CA PHE A 401 -7.46 5.22 -9.29
C PHE A 401 -7.69 4.03 -8.34
N PRO A 402 -6.63 3.31 -7.95
CA PRO A 402 -6.77 2.22 -6.99
C PRO A 402 -7.08 2.78 -5.60
N THR A 403 -7.89 2.05 -4.83
CA THR A 403 -8.00 2.29 -3.40
C THR A 403 -6.69 1.94 -2.69
N GLN A 404 -6.59 2.28 -1.43
CA GLN A 404 -5.63 1.70 -0.50
C GLN A 404 -5.84 0.19 -0.36
N TYR A 405 -4.91 -0.47 0.34
CA TYR A 405 -5.08 -1.87 0.75
C TYR A 405 -6.30 -2.01 1.66
N ILE A 406 -7.24 -2.86 1.24
CA ILE A 406 -8.52 -3.04 1.94
C ILE A 406 -8.44 -4.21 2.94
N GLY A 407 -7.86 -5.34 2.54
CA GLY A 407 -7.71 -6.51 3.41
C GLY A 407 -8.27 -7.79 2.81
N ASN A 408 -8.98 -8.58 3.62
CA ASN A 408 -9.58 -9.86 3.22
C ASN A 408 -11.11 -9.82 3.37
N SER A 409 -11.84 -10.31 2.38
CA SER A 409 -13.30 -10.23 2.31
C SER A 409 -14.02 -11.08 3.35
N LYS A 410 -13.31 -12.02 4.00
CA LYS A 410 -13.82 -12.89 5.08
C LYS A 410 -14.44 -12.12 6.26
N TYR A 411 -14.07 -10.84 6.44
CA TYR A 411 -14.55 -10.01 7.53
C TYR A 411 -15.51 -8.94 7.01
N TYR A 412 -16.68 -8.83 7.65
CA TYR A 412 -17.71 -7.86 7.25
C TYR A 412 -17.22 -6.41 7.31
N SER A 413 -16.41 -6.07 8.34
CA SER A 413 -15.80 -4.74 8.47
C SER A 413 -14.96 -4.35 7.24
N THR A 414 -14.32 -5.32 6.60
CA THR A 414 -13.52 -5.11 5.39
C THR A 414 -14.39 -4.82 4.15
N LEU A 415 -15.58 -5.41 4.04
CA LEU A 415 -16.51 -5.14 2.94
C LEU A 415 -17.11 -3.73 3.04
N GLY A 416 -17.47 -3.29 4.25
CA GLY A 416 -17.88 -1.91 4.49
C GLY A 416 -16.77 -0.93 4.12
N PHE A 417 -15.54 -1.23 4.55
CA PHE A 417 -14.36 -0.42 4.19
C PHE A 417 -14.09 -0.36 2.68
N LEU A 418 -14.30 -1.47 1.94
CA LEU A 418 -14.21 -1.49 0.48
C LEU A 418 -15.22 -0.53 -0.16
N GLU A 419 -16.48 -0.61 0.26
CA GLU A 419 -17.56 0.23 -0.26
C GLU A 419 -17.28 1.71 0.01
N ASP A 420 -16.93 2.05 1.25
CA ASP A 420 -16.62 3.42 1.67
C ASP A 420 -15.41 3.97 0.90
N SER A 421 -14.37 3.14 0.71
CA SER A 421 -13.17 3.54 -0.03
C SER A 421 -13.45 3.79 -1.50
N LEU A 422 -14.29 2.97 -2.15
CA LEU A 422 -14.70 3.18 -3.54
C LEU A 422 -15.52 4.47 -3.68
N LYS A 423 -16.52 4.66 -2.81
CA LYS A 423 -17.35 5.88 -2.80
C LYS A 423 -16.53 7.13 -2.54
N HIS A 424 -15.57 7.05 -1.62
CA HIS A 424 -14.66 8.17 -1.35
C HIS A 424 -13.75 8.44 -2.55
N MET A 425 -13.16 7.40 -3.17
CA MET A 425 -12.33 7.57 -4.36
C MET A 425 -13.13 8.17 -5.53
N MET A 426 -14.37 7.75 -5.74
CA MET A 426 -15.28 8.35 -6.73
C MET A 426 -15.50 9.83 -6.44
N LYS A 427 -15.85 10.18 -5.19
CA LYS A 427 -16.06 11.57 -4.76
C LYS A 427 -14.84 12.44 -5.05
N LEU A 428 -13.66 11.88 -4.86
CA LEU A 428 -12.37 12.55 -5.01
C LEU A 428 -11.90 12.71 -6.46
N THR A 429 -12.31 11.80 -7.36
CA THR A 429 -11.71 11.67 -8.70
C THR A 429 -12.70 11.87 -9.85
N MET A 430 -14.00 11.95 -9.58
CA MET A 430 -15.05 12.03 -10.61
C MET A 430 -15.93 13.27 -10.45
N ASP A 431 -16.00 14.07 -11.52
CA ASP A 431 -16.91 15.22 -11.61
C ASP A 431 -18.38 14.78 -11.80
N LYS A 432 -18.59 13.65 -12.50
CA LYS A 432 -19.91 13.09 -12.80
C LYS A 432 -20.05 11.71 -12.15
N LYS A 433 -21.23 11.43 -11.59
CA LYS A 433 -21.51 10.20 -10.83
C LYS A 433 -22.18 9.09 -11.64
N ASP A 434 -22.23 9.22 -12.96
CA ASP A 434 -22.70 8.15 -13.84
C ASP A 434 -21.64 7.06 -13.96
N ILE A 435 -22.00 5.86 -13.52
CA ILE A 435 -21.16 4.67 -13.61
C ILE A 435 -21.63 3.84 -14.79
N GLY A 436 -20.71 3.55 -15.72
CA GLY A 436 -21.01 2.75 -16.91
C GLY A 436 -20.97 1.25 -16.63
N ALA A 437 -20.23 0.81 -15.63
CA ALA A 437 -20.11 -0.60 -15.26
C ALA A 437 -19.57 -0.80 -13.83
N VAL A 438 -19.96 -1.91 -13.22
CA VAL A 438 -19.33 -2.47 -12.03
C VAL A 438 -18.65 -3.78 -12.41
N VAL A 439 -17.42 -4.01 -11.95
CA VAL A 439 -16.61 -5.18 -12.29
C VAL A 439 -16.30 -5.97 -11.04
N MET A 440 -16.48 -7.29 -11.11
CA MET A 440 -16.15 -8.26 -10.06
C MET A 440 -15.39 -9.46 -10.62
N ASP A 441 -14.71 -10.19 -9.74
CA ASP A 441 -14.05 -11.45 -10.09
C ASP A 441 -15.09 -12.52 -10.46
N LEU A 442 -14.71 -13.41 -11.39
CA LEU A 442 -15.50 -14.57 -11.83
C LEU A 442 -15.79 -15.57 -10.70
N HIS A 443 -15.05 -15.57 -9.59
CA HIS A 443 -15.26 -16.52 -8.49
C HIS A 443 -16.65 -16.37 -7.84
N PRO A 444 -17.56 -17.35 -7.91
CA PRO A 444 -18.98 -17.20 -7.50
C PRO A 444 -19.18 -16.89 -6.01
N GLU A 445 -18.30 -17.40 -5.15
CA GLU A 445 -18.40 -17.26 -3.68
C GLU A 445 -17.62 -16.08 -3.08
N TYR A 446 -17.03 -15.19 -3.87
CA TYR A 446 -16.35 -14.02 -3.30
C TYR A 446 -17.35 -13.05 -2.66
N ASP A 447 -17.11 -12.69 -1.40
CA ASP A 447 -17.96 -11.75 -0.67
C ASP A 447 -17.95 -10.34 -1.27
N THR A 448 -16.91 -9.96 -2.02
CA THR A 448 -16.86 -8.69 -2.76
C THR A 448 -17.98 -8.55 -3.79
N ARG A 449 -18.57 -9.66 -4.25
CA ARG A 449 -19.77 -9.65 -5.12
C ARG A 449 -20.96 -8.98 -4.46
N LYS A 450 -21.09 -9.04 -3.13
CA LYS A 450 -22.16 -8.35 -2.38
C LYS A 450 -22.03 -6.84 -2.55
N VAL A 451 -20.80 -6.32 -2.48
CA VAL A 451 -20.49 -4.91 -2.71
C VAL A 451 -20.75 -4.53 -4.16
N ALA A 452 -20.32 -5.37 -5.12
CA ALA A 452 -20.57 -5.13 -6.54
C ALA A 452 -22.06 -5.03 -6.90
N LYS A 453 -22.88 -5.96 -6.39
CA LYS A 453 -24.34 -5.95 -6.58
C LYS A 453 -24.98 -4.70 -6.01
N LYS A 454 -24.61 -4.32 -4.78
CA LYS A 454 -25.10 -3.10 -4.13
C LYS A 454 -24.77 -1.85 -4.94
N LEU A 455 -23.52 -1.72 -5.41
CA LEU A 455 -23.09 -0.57 -6.24
C LEU A 455 -23.80 -0.57 -7.60
N SER A 456 -24.01 -1.74 -8.20
CA SER A 456 -24.74 -1.90 -9.46
C SER A 456 -26.19 -1.41 -9.34
N GLU A 457 -26.88 -1.78 -8.27
CA GLU A 457 -28.23 -1.30 -7.97
C GLU A 457 -28.24 0.22 -7.71
N GLU A 458 -27.33 0.71 -6.86
CA GLU A 458 -27.24 2.13 -6.49
C GLU A 458 -27.00 3.04 -7.70
N PHE A 459 -26.16 2.62 -8.64
CA PHE A 459 -25.82 3.43 -9.82
C PHE A 459 -26.54 2.99 -11.10
N SER A 460 -27.43 1.99 -11.03
CA SER A 460 -28.09 1.39 -12.20
C SER A 460 -27.10 0.98 -13.30
N ALA A 461 -25.97 0.42 -12.90
CA ALA A 461 -24.87 0.06 -13.79
C ALA A 461 -24.80 -1.45 -14.01
N PRO A 462 -24.54 -1.93 -15.24
CA PRO A 462 -24.37 -3.36 -15.49
C PRO A 462 -23.14 -3.94 -14.78
N ILE A 463 -23.21 -5.22 -14.43
CA ILE A 463 -22.08 -5.94 -13.83
C ILE A 463 -21.35 -6.78 -14.88
N TYR A 464 -20.02 -6.75 -14.85
CA TYR A 464 -19.15 -7.64 -15.63
C TYR A 464 -18.31 -8.51 -14.71
N GLU A 465 -18.27 -9.80 -15.02
CA GLU A 465 -17.43 -10.78 -14.33
C GLU A 465 -16.17 -11.02 -15.13
N ILE A 466 -15.01 -10.86 -14.49
CA ILE A 466 -13.69 -10.97 -15.12
C ILE A 466 -12.91 -12.11 -14.49
N GLN A 467 -12.29 -12.93 -15.34
CA GLN A 467 -11.49 -14.05 -14.88
C GLN A 467 -10.20 -13.56 -14.18
N HIS A 468 -9.88 -14.18 -13.05
CA HIS A 468 -8.82 -13.76 -12.14
C HIS A 468 -7.43 -13.64 -12.78
N HIS A 469 -7.02 -14.68 -13.53
CA HIS A 469 -5.70 -14.74 -14.15
C HIS A 469 -5.60 -13.83 -15.37
N PHE A 470 -6.69 -13.67 -16.11
CA PHE A 470 -6.81 -12.67 -17.17
C PHE A 470 -6.64 -11.26 -16.60
N ALA A 471 -7.25 -10.94 -15.45
CA ALA A 471 -7.03 -9.66 -14.78
C ALA A 471 -5.54 -9.45 -14.40
N HIS A 472 -4.87 -10.48 -13.88
CA HIS A 472 -3.42 -10.44 -13.65
C HIS A 472 -2.63 -10.18 -14.94
N ALA A 473 -2.96 -10.88 -16.03
CA ALA A 473 -2.28 -10.69 -17.31
C ALA A 473 -2.46 -9.26 -17.84
N VAL A 474 -3.69 -8.74 -17.84
CA VAL A 474 -3.99 -7.37 -18.31
C VAL A 474 -3.28 -6.32 -17.45
N SER A 475 -3.23 -6.49 -16.12
CA SER A 475 -2.48 -5.56 -15.26
C SER A 475 -1.00 -5.46 -15.64
N LEU A 476 -0.36 -6.59 -15.96
CA LEU A 476 1.03 -6.61 -16.41
C LEU A 476 1.19 -5.92 -17.77
N LEU A 477 0.26 -6.14 -18.70
CA LEU A 477 0.27 -5.49 -20.02
C LEU A 477 0.14 -3.96 -19.88
N ILE A 478 -0.78 -3.49 -19.04
CA ILE A 478 -0.97 -2.06 -18.75
C ILE A 478 0.29 -1.46 -18.13
N ASP A 479 0.88 -2.09 -17.12
CA ASP A 479 2.11 -1.61 -16.46
C ASP A 479 3.30 -1.47 -17.43
N ASN A 480 3.31 -2.25 -18.52
CA ASN A 480 4.35 -2.23 -19.54
C ASN A 480 3.95 -1.49 -20.83
N ASN A 481 2.76 -0.87 -20.88
CA ASN A 481 2.21 -0.22 -22.08
C ASN A 481 2.19 -1.15 -23.32
N LEU A 482 1.73 -2.38 -23.12
CA LEU A 482 1.58 -3.39 -24.18
C LEU A 482 0.09 -3.67 -24.42
N ASP A 483 -0.28 -3.93 -25.67
CA ASP A 483 -1.66 -4.25 -26.04
C ASP A 483 -1.96 -5.76 -26.01
N GLU A 484 -0.93 -6.60 -26.16
CA GLU A 484 -1.02 -8.06 -26.13
C GLU A 484 0.30 -8.73 -25.69
N GLY A 485 0.22 -10.00 -25.29
CA GLY A 485 1.40 -10.81 -25.00
C GLY A 485 1.08 -12.24 -24.52
N ILE A 486 2.13 -13.07 -24.46
CA ILE A 486 2.08 -14.35 -23.74
C ILE A 486 2.50 -14.09 -22.30
N VAL A 487 1.60 -14.34 -21.37
CA VAL A 487 1.77 -14.04 -19.94
C VAL A 487 1.70 -15.33 -19.13
N LEU A 488 2.64 -15.47 -18.20
CA LEU A 488 2.61 -16.50 -17.17
C LEU A 488 1.89 -15.96 -15.94
N THR A 489 0.77 -16.57 -15.57
CA THR A 489 -0.01 -16.18 -14.39
C THR A 489 0.12 -17.28 -13.35
N LEU A 490 1.08 -17.10 -12.44
CA LEU A 490 1.45 -18.07 -11.41
C LEU A 490 0.93 -17.57 -10.05
N ASP A 491 -0.08 -18.26 -9.52
CA ASP A 491 -0.78 -17.87 -8.30
C ASP A 491 -1.12 -19.08 -7.41
N GLY A 492 -1.58 -18.80 -6.19
CA GLY A 492 -2.14 -19.78 -5.27
C GLY A 492 -3.53 -20.28 -5.68
N LEU A 493 -4.49 -19.41 -5.97
CA LEU A 493 -5.86 -19.85 -6.25
C LEU A 493 -6.65 -18.74 -6.93
N GLY A 494 -7.04 -18.97 -8.18
CA GLY A 494 -8.07 -18.18 -8.85
C GLY A 494 -9.09 -19.08 -9.53
N TYR A 495 -10.34 -18.61 -9.64
CA TYR A 495 -11.41 -19.37 -10.28
C TYR A 495 -11.20 -19.41 -11.80
N GLY A 496 -11.21 -20.61 -12.35
CA GLY A 496 -11.08 -20.88 -13.78
C GLY A 496 -12.41 -20.73 -14.51
N GLY A 497 -12.35 -20.40 -15.80
CA GLY A 497 -13.55 -20.37 -16.66
C GLY A 497 -14.21 -21.74 -16.86
N ASP A 498 -13.51 -22.82 -16.52
CA ASP A 498 -13.97 -24.22 -16.58
C ASP A 498 -14.53 -24.74 -15.25
N GLY A 499 -14.70 -23.88 -14.24
CA GLY A 499 -15.16 -24.25 -12.91
C GLY A 499 -14.12 -24.97 -12.05
N THR A 500 -12.86 -24.99 -12.47
CA THR A 500 -11.73 -25.52 -11.68
C THR A 500 -10.90 -24.38 -11.08
N PHE A 501 -9.90 -24.72 -10.25
CA PHE A 501 -8.98 -23.73 -9.69
C PHE A 501 -7.70 -23.62 -10.53
N TRP A 502 -7.40 -22.41 -10.96
CA TRP A 502 -6.20 -22.06 -11.73
C TRP A 502 -5.12 -21.45 -10.82
N GLY A 503 -3.90 -21.37 -11.34
CA GLY A 503 -2.76 -20.72 -10.67
C GLY A 503 -1.41 -21.10 -11.27
N GLY A 504 -1.38 -21.75 -12.42
CA GLY A 504 -0.16 -22.18 -13.10
C GLY A 504 -0.36 -22.11 -14.60
N GLU A 505 -0.83 -20.95 -15.09
CA GLU A 505 -1.33 -20.81 -16.46
C GLU A 505 -0.36 -20.05 -17.37
N VAL A 506 -0.41 -20.42 -18.65
CA VAL A 506 0.15 -19.67 -19.76
C VAL A 506 -1.02 -19.12 -20.57
N LEU A 507 -1.19 -17.81 -20.58
CA LEU A 507 -2.26 -17.13 -21.30
C LEU A 507 -1.65 -16.34 -22.46
N TYR A 508 -2.21 -16.48 -23.65
CA TYR A 508 -2.10 -15.43 -24.66
C TYR A 508 -3.22 -14.42 -24.37
N SER A 509 -2.87 -13.19 -24.02
CA SER A 509 -3.81 -12.17 -23.56
C SER A 509 -3.68 -10.92 -24.42
N THR A 510 -4.81 -10.35 -24.82
CA THR A 510 -4.91 -8.93 -25.19
C THR A 510 -5.46 -8.16 -23.99
N LEU A 511 -5.74 -6.85 -24.14
CA LEU A 511 -6.43 -6.07 -23.10
C LEU A 511 -7.92 -6.44 -22.94
N THR A 512 -8.52 -7.12 -23.92
CA THR A 512 -9.98 -7.37 -23.97
C THR A 512 -10.36 -8.84 -23.97
N ASP A 513 -9.43 -9.74 -24.28
CA ASP A 513 -9.68 -11.18 -24.37
C ASP A 513 -8.43 -11.99 -24.02
N TYR A 514 -8.61 -13.28 -23.76
CA TYR A 514 -7.52 -14.21 -23.50
C TYR A 514 -7.80 -15.62 -24.02
N LYS A 515 -6.72 -16.32 -24.34
CA LYS A 515 -6.71 -17.74 -24.67
C LYS A 515 -5.72 -18.45 -23.75
N ARG A 516 -6.20 -19.46 -23.01
CA ARG A 516 -5.35 -20.37 -22.24
C ARG A 516 -4.60 -21.29 -23.21
N VAL A 517 -3.28 -21.15 -23.29
CA VAL A 517 -2.42 -21.90 -24.23
C VAL A 517 -1.64 -23.03 -23.55
N GLY A 518 -1.49 -22.98 -22.23
CA GLY A 518 -0.94 -24.07 -21.46
C GLY A 518 -1.20 -23.93 -19.97
N HIS A 519 -1.08 -25.02 -19.22
CA HIS A 519 -1.26 -25.02 -17.76
C HIS A 519 -0.60 -26.22 -17.10
N LEU A 520 -0.42 -26.13 -15.78
CA LEU A 520 0.00 -27.28 -14.97
C LEU A 520 -1.10 -28.35 -14.90
N GLU A 521 -0.68 -29.61 -14.88
CA GLU A 521 -1.57 -30.74 -14.66
C GLU A 521 -2.36 -30.57 -13.37
N TYR A 522 -3.68 -30.78 -13.44
CA TYR A 522 -4.57 -30.66 -12.31
C TYR A 522 -4.24 -31.67 -11.20
N ILE A 523 -4.16 -31.20 -9.96
CA ILE A 523 -4.02 -31.99 -8.73
C ILE A 523 -5.30 -31.84 -7.89
N PRO A 524 -5.84 -32.92 -7.29
CA PRO A 524 -7.02 -32.84 -6.44
C PRO A 524 -6.68 -32.20 -5.07
N LEU A 525 -7.45 -31.19 -4.68
CA LEU A 525 -7.33 -30.54 -3.36
C LEU A 525 -8.14 -31.31 -2.32
N LEU A 526 -7.50 -32.27 -1.64
CA LEU A 526 -8.18 -33.19 -0.72
C LEU A 526 -8.75 -32.46 0.51
N GLY A 527 -10.07 -32.30 0.54
CA GLY A 527 -10.76 -31.52 1.56
C GLY A 527 -10.78 -30.02 1.29
N GLY A 528 -10.61 -29.60 0.02
CA GLY A 528 -10.66 -28.20 -0.41
C GLY A 528 -9.62 -27.35 0.31
N ASP A 529 -10.05 -26.32 1.02
CA ASP A 529 -9.19 -25.41 1.78
C ASP A 529 -8.27 -26.13 2.77
N GLN A 530 -8.68 -27.29 3.31
CA GLN A 530 -7.81 -28.06 4.21
C GLN A 530 -6.51 -28.50 3.54
N ALA A 531 -6.50 -28.75 2.23
CA ALA A 531 -5.28 -29.09 1.49
C ALA A 531 -4.29 -27.91 1.45
N THR A 532 -4.79 -26.67 1.57
CA THR A 532 -3.95 -25.47 1.63
C THR A 532 -3.41 -25.20 3.04
N HIS A 533 -4.15 -25.58 4.09
CA HIS A 533 -3.69 -25.48 5.48
C HIS A 533 -2.73 -26.61 5.88
N ASP A 534 -2.95 -27.80 5.34
CA ASP A 534 -2.15 -29.01 5.54
C ASP A 534 -1.58 -29.52 4.20
N PRO A 535 -0.44 -28.97 3.75
CA PRO A 535 0.23 -29.37 2.51
C PRO A 535 0.54 -30.87 2.38
N ARG A 536 0.55 -31.64 3.49
CA ARG A 536 0.72 -33.10 3.45
C ARG A 536 -0.33 -33.76 2.55
N ARG A 537 -1.54 -33.20 2.51
CA ARG A 537 -2.64 -33.66 1.64
C ARG A 537 -2.32 -33.50 0.15
N LEU A 538 -1.59 -32.44 -0.22
CA LEU A 538 -1.13 -32.22 -1.59
C LEU A 538 -0.06 -33.22 -1.99
N VAL A 539 0.92 -33.45 -1.09
CA VAL A 539 1.95 -34.48 -1.31
C VAL A 539 1.31 -35.85 -1.49
N PHE A 540 0.35 -36.23 -0.63
CA PHE A 540 -0.40 -37.47 -0.79
C PHE A 540 -1.13 -37.55 -2.14
N ALA A 541 -1.83 -36.49 -2.55
CA ALA A 541 -2.55 -36.45 -3.82
C ALA A 541 -1.63 -36.69 -5.04
N ILE A 542 -0.42 -36.14 -5.01
CA ILE A 542 0.57 -36.29 -6.08
C ILE A 542 1.17 -37.70 -6.08
N PHE A 543 1.64 -38.19 -4.93
CA PHE A 543 2.28 -39.50 -4.82
C PHE A 543 1.31 -40.67 -4.99
N ASN A 544 0.03 -40.49 -4.66
CA ASN A 544 -0.98 -41.50 -4.93
C ASN A 544 -1.11 -41.81 -6.43
N ARG A 545 -0.91 -40.81 -7.32
CA ARG A 545 -0.85 -41.03 -8.78
C ARG A 545 0.37 -41.84 -9.22
N LEU A 546 1.42 -41.87 -8.39
CA LEU A 546 2.59 -42.73 -8.56
C LEU A 546 2.41 -44.10 -7.90
N ASN A 547 1.19 -44.44 -7.44
CA ASN A 547 0.88 -45.64 -6.67
C ASN A 547 1.69 -45.76 -5.37
N GLN A 548 2.07 -44.63 -4.76
CA GLN A 548 2.79 -44.59 -3.50
C GLN A 548 1.93 -43.95 -2.40
N THR A 549 1.84 -44.61 -1.24
CA THR A 549 1.24 -44.05 -0.03
C THR A 549 2.35 -43.57 0.90
N ARG A 550 2.38 -42.27 1.20
CA ARG A 550 3.36 -41.66 2.10
C ARG A 550 2.67 -40.72 3.09
N ILE A 551 3.38 -40.42 4.18
CA ILE A 551 3.04 -39.42 5.22
C ILE A 551 1.87 -39.81 6.15
N PHE A 552 0.81 -40.40 5.62
CA PHE A 552 -0.38 -40.77 6.38
C PHE A 552 -0.39 -42.26 6.76
N SER A 553 -1.08 -42.59 7.86
CA SER A 553 -1.35 -43.97 8.23
C SER A 553 -2.27 -44.65 7.19
N GLU A 554 -2.28 -45.99 7.12
CA GLU A 554 -3.10 -46.73 6.16
C GLU A 554 -4.59 -46.33 6.21
N LYS A 555 -5.13 -46.14 7.42
CA LYS A 555 -6.53 -45.72 7.62
C LYS A 555 -6.80 -44.32 7.05
N GLU A 556 -5.89 -43.38 7.28
CA GLU A 556 -6.00 -42.02 6.73
C GLU A 556 -5.82 -42.01 5.21
N ALA A 557 -4.90 -42.81 4.69
CA ALA A 557 -4.65 -42.96 3.27
C ALA A 557 -5.86 -43.54 2.51
N ASP A 558 -6.56 -44.53 3.09
CA ASP A 558 -7.80 -45.07 2.50
C ASP A 558 -8.91 -44.00 2.44
N ILE A 559 -9.06 -43.21 3.51
CA ILE A 559 -10.02 -42.09 3.53
C ILE A 559 -9.66 -41.03 2.47
N LEU A 560 -8.40 -40.60 2.42
CA LEU A 560 -7.93 -39.57 1.49
C LEU A 560 -8.04 -40.03 0.03
N SER A 561 -7.74 -41.30 -0.26
CA SER A 561 -7.89 -41.89 -1.60
C SER A 561 -9.35 -41.84 -2.06
N LYS A 562 -10.30 -42.19 -1.17
CA LYS A 562 -11.75 -42.10 -1.45
C LYS A 562 -12.23 -40.66 -1.70
N LEU A 563 -11.53 -39.66 -1.18
CA LEU A 563 -11.85 -38.24 -1.41
C LEU A 563 -11.34 -37.71 -2.75
N MET A 564 -10.35 -38.34 -3.38
CA MET A 564 -9.71 -37.81 -4.60
C MET A 564 -10.71 -37.55 -5.73
N SER A 565 -11.63 -38.47 -6.00
CA SER A 565 -12.60 -38.35 -7.09
C SER A 565 -13.67 -37.27 -6.86
N LYS A 566 -13.84 -36.83 -5.61
CA LYS A 566 -14.81 -35.78 -5.21
C LYS A 566 -14.14 -34.44 -4.94
N SER A 567 -12.81 -34.39 -4.97
CA SER A 567 -12.06 -33.19 -4.60
C SER A 567 -11.98 -32.23 -5.78
N PRO A 568 -12.07 -30.92 -5.55
CA PRO A 568 -11.89 -29.95 -6.61
C PRO A 568 -10.47 -30.03 -7.16
N LEU A 569 -10.34 -29.81 -8.46
CA LEU A 569 -9.08 -29.86 -9.17
C LEU A 569 -8.41 -28.49 -9.20
N SER A 570 -7.09 -28.47 -9.03
CA SER A 570 -6.28 -27.25 -9.08
C SER A 570 -5.05 -27.42 -9.95
N SER A 571 -4.78 -26.43 -10.79
CA SER A 571 -3.55 -26.28 -11.58
C SER A 571 -2.61 -25.23 -10.97
N SER A 572 -2.77 -24.93 -9.67
CA SER A 572 -2.01 -23.88 -9.01
C SER A 572 -0.54 -24.22 -8.83
N PHE A 573 0.33 -23.31 -9.30
CA PHE A 573 1.76 -23.35 -9.03
C PHE A 573 2.07 -23.16 -7.55
N GLY A 574 1.31 -22.30 -6.85
CA GLY A 574 1.44 -22.15 -5.39
C GLY A 574 1.21 -23.46 -4.63
N ARG A 575 0.26 -24.30 -5.05
CA ARG A 575 0.03 -25.63 -4.45
C ARG A 575 1.17 -26.61 -4.75
N VAL A 576 1.78 -26.53 -5.94
CA VAL A 576 2.98 -27.29 -6.27
C VAL A 576 4.14 -26.92 -5.35
N LEU A 577 4.37 -25.63 -5.13
CA LEU A 577 5.40 -25.15 -4.20
C LEU A 577 5.10 -25.55 -2.75
N ASP A 578 3.83 -25.51 -2.33
CA ASP A 578 3.43 -25.97 -0.99
C ASP A 578 3.71 -27.46 -0.79
N ALA A 579 3.39 -28.29 -1.80
CA ALA A 579 3.70 -29.71 -1.79
C ALA A 579 5.21 -29.97 -1.76
N LEU A 580 5.99 -29.25 -2.57
CA LEU A 580 7.45 -29.36 -2.60
C LEU A 580 8.09 -28.96 -1.26
N SER A 581 7.62 -27.85 -0.67
CA SER A 581 8.04 -27.41 0.66
C SER A 581 7.80 -28.49 1.73
N CYS A 582 6.64 -29.13 1.69
CA CYS A 582 6.33 -30.18 2.67
C CYS A 582 7.07 -31.48 2.38
N TYR A 583 7.24 -31.87 1.11
CA TYR A 583 8.03 -33.03 0.70
C TYR A 583 9.48 -32.93 1.20
N LEU A 584 10.08 -31.74 1.12
CA LEU A 584 11.42 -31.46 1.63
C LEU A 584 11.47 -31.22 3.15
N ASN A 585 10.36 -31.44 3.87
CA ASN A 585 10.22 -31.25 5.31
C ASN A 585 10.56 -29.81 5.80
N ILE A 586 10.35 -28.80 4.93
CA ILE A 586 10.60 -27.39 5.25
C ILE A 586 9.40 -26.79 5.98
N CYS A 587 8.21 -26.95 5.39
CA CYS A 587 6.97 -26.45 5.97
C CYS A 587 5.79 -27.33 5.53
N CYS A 588 5.18 -28.02 6.49
CA CYS A 588 4.02 -28.90 6.30
C CYS A 588 2.75 -28.38 6.98
N LYS A 589 2.75 -27.13 7.47
CA LYS A 589 1.57 -26.49 8.06
C LYS A 589 1.57 -25.02 7.71
N ARG A 590 0.48 -24.54 7.12
CA ARG A 590 0.30 -23.13 6.76
C ARG A 590 -0.43 -22.38 7.87
N THR A 591 0.22 -21.37 8.43
CA THR A 591 -0.33 -20.44 9.43
C THR A 591 -0.68 -19.07 8.85
N TYR A 592 -0.18 -18.75 7.66
CA TYR A 592 -0.58 -17.58 6.86
C TYR A 592 -0.41 -17.85 5.36
N ASP A 593 -1.04 -17.05 4.51
CA ASP A 593 -1.05 -17.26 3.06
C ASP A 593 0.36 -17.21 2.47
N GLY A 594 0.69 -18.21 1.65
CA GLY A 594 1.99 -18.37 1.00
C GLY A 594 3.12 -18.88 1.90
N GLU A 595 2.89 -19.20 3.18
CA GLU A 595 3.96 -19.59 4.11
C GLU A 595 4.89 -20.71 3.60
N PRO A 596 4.39 -21.86 3.09
CA PRO A 596 5.29 -22.93 2.66
C PRO A 596 6.13 -22.52 1.46
N ALA A 597 5.51 -21.91 0.43
CA ALA A 597 6.21 -21.39 -0.74
C ALA A 597 7.29 -20.35 -0.38
N MET A 598 6.99 -19.40 0.52
CA MET A 598 7.96 -18.39 0.96
C MET A 598 9.12 -18.98 1.76
N LYS A 599 8.86 -19.97 2.62
CA LYS A 599 9.93 -20.66 3.38
C LYS A 599 10.82 -21.51 2.48
N LEU A 600 10.24 -22.09 1.42
CA LEU A 600 10.99 -22.83 0.41
C LEU A 600 11.92 -21.91 -0.39
N GLU A 601 11.47 -20.70 -0.75
CA GLU A 601 12.23 -19.74 -1.56
C GLU A 601 13.64 -19.49 -1.03
N LYS A 602 13.79 -19.33 0.29
CA LYS A 602 15.10 -19.17 0.97
C LYS A 602 16.10 -20.25 0.59
N TYR A 603 15.67 -21.51 0.55
CA TYR A 603 16.55 -22.64 0.24
C TYR A 603 16.86 -22.72 -1.26
N LEU A 604 15.90 -22.36 -2.10
CA LEU A 604 16.10 -22.29 -3.55
C LEU A 604 17.10 -21.20 -3.93
N ALA A 605 17.08 -20.05 -3.23
CA ALA A 605 17.98 -18.92 -3.51
C ALA A 605 19.45 -19.23 -3.22
N VAL A 606 19.75 -20.06 -2.22
CA VAL A 606 21.13 -20.46 -1.86
C VAL A 606 21.57 -21.76 -2.54
N GLY A 607 20.62 -22.51 -3.10
CA GLY A 607 20.87 -23.77 -3.78
C GLY A 607 21.67 -23.58 -5.07
N LYS A 608 22.46 -24.60 -5.43
CA LYS A 608 23.14 -24.67 -6.73
C LYS A 608 22.46 -25.72 -7.61
N PRO A 609 22.24 -25.44 -8.91
CA PRO A 609 21.64 -26.41 -9.81
C PRO A 609 22.58 -27.62 -9.96
N LYS A 610 22.15 -28.77 -9.44
CA LYS A 610 22.87 -30.05 -9.56
C LYS A 610 22.13 -31.03 -10.46
N TYR A 611 20.80 -30.95 -10.47
CA TYR A 611 19.91 -31.82 -11.21
C TYR A 611 19.09 -30.99 -12.19
N SER A 612 18.84 -31.56 -13.37
CA SER A 612 17.88 -31.02 -14.33
C SER A 612 16.64 -31.89 -14.27
N PHE A 613 15.48 -31.26 -14.14
CA PHE A 613 14.19 -31.96 -14.15
C PHE A 613 13.48 -31.65 -15.47
N GLU A 614 12.96 -32.66 -16.14
CA GLU A 614 12.19 -32.51 -17.37
C GLU A 614 10.71 -32.80 -17.10
N SER A 615 9.81 -31.91 -17.51
CA SER A 615 8.36 -32.13 -17.42
C SER A 615 7.80 -32.44 -18.79
N THR A 616 7.03 -33.53 -18.89
CA THR A 616 6.35 -33.87 -20.14
C THR A 616 5.24 -32.86 -20.42
N VAL A 617 5.17 -32.35 -21.66
CA VAL A 617 4.11 -31.42 -22.10
C VAL A 617 3.25 -32.11 -23.17
N LYS A 618 1.96 -32.28 -22.89
CA LYS A 618 1.01 -32.89 -23.84
C LYS A 618 -0.21 -32.00 -24.00
N ASN A 619 -0.47 -31.55 -25.24
CA ASN A 619 -1.60 -30.66 -25.57
C ASN A 619 -1.68 -29.41 -24.68
N GLY A 620 -0.53 -28.80 -24.36
CA GLY A 620 -0.45 -27.63 -23.48
C GLY A 620 -0.52 -27.94 -21.98
N VAL A 621 -0.71 -29.20 -21.57
CA VAL A 621 -0.68 -29.60 -20.16
C VAL A 621 0.72 -30.03 -19.76
N ILE A 622 1.28 -29.38 -18.73
CA ILE A 622 2.61 -29.64 -18.18
C ILE A 622 2.46 -30.61 -17.00
N SER A 623 3.06 -31.79 -17.06
CA SER A 623 2.92 -32.76 -15.96
C SER A 623 3.64 -32.28 -14.70
N THR A 624 2.84 -32.06 -13.66
CA THR A 624 3.34 -31.72 -12.33
C THR A 624 3.93 -32.94 -11.62
N VAL A 625 3.40 -34.13 -11.91
CA VAL A 625 3.81 -35.39 -11.29
C VAL A 625 5.25 -35.76 -11.66
N ASP A 626 5.69 -35.43 -12.88
CA ASP A 626 7.05 -35.71 -13.36
C ASP A 626 8.14 -35.11 -12.45
N LEU A 627 7.92 -33.89 -11.93
CA LEU A 627 8.85 -33.26 -11.01
C LEU A 627 9.04 -34.12 -9.74
N PHE A 628 7.94 -34.55 -9.12
CA PHE A 628 7.99 -35.33 -7.89
C PHE A 628 8.49 -36.75 -8.11
N ARG A 629 8.18 -37.36 -9.26
CA ARG A 629 8.72 -38.66 -9.66
C ARG A 629 10.24 -38.60 -9.76
N GLN A 630 10.78 -37.63 -10.49
CA GLN A 630 12.22 -37.48 -10.63
C GLN A 630 12.91 -37.11 -9.31
N LEU A 631 12.26 -36.32 -8.44
CA LEU A 631 12.78 -36.04 -7.10
C LEU A 631 12.87 -37.31 -6.24
N ASP A 632 11.98 -38.28 -6.43
CA ASP A 632 11.97 -39.54 -5.70
C ASP A 632 12.95 -40.58 -6.24
N GLU A 633 13.35 -40.45 -7.51
CA GLU A 633 14.35 -41.28 -8.17
C GLU A 633 15.80 -40.87 -7.80
N GLN A 634 16.01 -39.67 -7.25
CA GLN A 634 17.30 -39.15 -6.79
C GLN A 634 17.55 -39.45 -5.31
#